data_AF-A0A4R5K8J3-F1
#
_entry.id   AF-A0A4R5K8J3-F1
#
_cell.length_a   1.000
_cell.length_b   1.000
_cell.length_c   1.000
_cell.angle_alpha   90.00
_cell.angle_beta   90.00
_cell.angle_gamma   90.00
#
_symmetry.space_group_name_H-M   'P 1'
#
loop_
_entity.id
_entity.type
_entity.pdbx_description
1 polymer ?
#
loop_
_entity_poly.entity_id
_entity_poly.type
_entity_poly.pdbx_seq_one_letter_code
_entity_poly.pdbx_strand_id
1 'polypeptide(L)'
;MTIHVQKPGLLTTLQDSGRYGYQQYGVIVSGAMDRFAHKTANLLVGNEETEASLEITIIGPALYFETPALISICGSDLSPKIDGMPVPLWRPVYIKAGATVQFGSSREGCRCYLAVSGGIDVPRQMNSYSTYLRAGLGGFQGRALKENDRLSIKPITKLGAKMMERLGGNARDAAFGSVSWRVSFELMPAYEANPEIRVIPGAQYPLFDPASLENLFATEFKVQPQSDRMGYRLAGKPIHMREPKEMLSEPVTFGTVQVPPDGNLIVLMADRQTTGGYPKVAQVISADLPLLAQAQIGSSIRFRLVDLREAQEAYLMTELNLNFLKKSIQMHFI
;
A
#
# COMPACT_ATOMS: atom_id res chain seq x y z
N MET A 1 -8.92 18.72 15.58
CA MET A 1 -9.68 17.46 15.46
C MET A 1 -8.74 16.33 15.81
N THR A 2 -9.14 15.38 16.67
CA THR A 2 -8.24 14.33 17.17
C THR A 2 -8.85 12.94 17.02
N ILE A 3 -8.05 12.00 16.52
CA ILE A 3 -8.36 10.58 16.45
C ILE A 3 -7.67 9.89 17.63
N HIS A 4 -8.41 9.11 18.40
CA HIS A 4 -7.88 8.35 19.53
C HIS A 4 -7.74 6.89 19.14
N VAL A 5 -6.55 6.35 19.35
CA VAL A 5 -6.27 4.94 19.10
C VAL A 5 -6.69 4.14 20.32
N GLN A 6 -7.89 3.56 20.29
CA GLN A 6 -8.38 2.67 21.35
C GLN A 6 -7.73 1.29 21.26
N LYS A 7 -7.49 0.80 20.04
CA LYS A 7 -6.67 -0.39 19.77
C LYS A 7 -5.80 -0.13 18.56
N PRO A 8 -4.50 -0.49 18.57
CA PRO A 8 -3.59 -0.20 17.46
C PRO A 8 -3.69 -1.18 16.29
N GLY A 9 -4.34 -2.33 16.48
CA GLY A 9 -4.27 -3.46 15.53
C GLY A 9 -2.93 -4.19 15.61
N LEU A 10 -2.64 -5.03 14.61
CA LEU A 10 -1.37 -5.78 14.54
C LEU A 10 -0.21 -4.86 14.17
N LEU A 11 -0.37 -4.11 13.08
CA LEU A 11 0.61 -3.12 12.62
C LEU A 11 -0.09 -2.02 11.83
N THR A 12 -0.18 -0.85 12.45
CA THR A 12 -0.74 0.37 11.84
C THR A 12 0.30 1.47 11.83
N THR A 13 0.63 2.01 10.66
CA THR A 13 1.64 3.06 10.48
C THR A 13 1.14 4.18 9.58
N LEU A 14 1.69 5.38 9.72
CA LEU A 14 1.47 6.44 8.74
C LEU A 14 2.34 6.21 7.52
N GLN A 15 1.73 6.24 6.34
CA GLN A 15 2.42 6.10 5.06
C GLN A 15 1.90 7.16 4.08
N ASP A 16 2.83 7.70 3.29
CA ASP A 16 2.56 8.54 2.13
C ASP A 16 3.24 7.95 0.89
N SER A 17 3.56 8.77 -0.12
CA SER A 17 4.26 8.34 -1.33
C SER A 17 5.73 7.93 -1.10
N GLY A 18 6.37 8.33 0.01
CA GLY A 18 7.73 7.98 0.40
C GLY A 18 8.77 9.13 0.33
N ARG A 19 9.95 8.89 0.90
CA ARG A 19 11.11 9.80 1.01
C ARG A 19 12.04 9.72 -0.20
N TYR A 20 11.60 10.27 -1.33
CA TYR A 20 12.43 10.34 -2.52
C TYR A 20 13.50 11.46 -2.45
N GLY A 21 14.64 11.24 -3.09
CA GLY A 21 15.74 12.21 -3.23
C GLY A 21 16.92 11.98 -2.28
N TYR A 22 16.79 11.06 -1.32
CA TYR A 22 17.77 10.82 -0.27
C TYR A 22 18.47 9.45 -0.37
N GLN A 23 18.13 8.63 -1.37
CA GLN A 23 18.68 7.27 -1.52
C GLN A 23 20.20 7.25 -1.72
N GLN A 24 20.75 8.29 -2.36
CA GLN A 24 22.20 8.46 -2.51
C GLN A 24 22.95 8.60 -1.18
N TYR A 25 22.26 8.99 -0.10
CA TYR A 25 22.80 9.08 1.26
C TYR A 25 22.46 7.86 2.12
N GLY A 26 21.97 6.77 1.51
CA GLY A 26 21.58 5.54 2.22
C GLY A 26 20.20 5.59 2.89
N VAL A 27 19.43 6.67 2.69
CA VAL A 27 18.06 6.77 3.25
C VAL A 27 17.08 6.04 2.33
N ILE A 28 16.34 5.09 2.90
CA ILE A 28 15.34 4.32 2.14
C ILE A 28 14.08 5.14 1.82
N VAL A 29 13.36 4.73 0.77
CA VAL A 29 12.17 5.46 0.30
C VAL A 29 10.96 5.25 1.22
N SER A 30 10.67 4.01 1.64
CA SER A 30 9.45 3.67 2.38
C SER A 30 8.18 4.00 1.57
N GLY A 31 7.08 4.37 2.24
CA GLY A 31 5.81 4.67 1.59
C GLY A 31 4.79 3.56 1.68
N ALA A 32 3.60 3.83 1.14
CA ALA A 32 2.55 2.84 1.02
C ALA A 32 3.03 1.64 0.19
N MET A 33 2.79 0.43 0.69
CA MET A 33 3.07 -0.82 -0.03
C MET A 33 2.15 -0.96 -1.25
N ASP A 34 0.84 -0.79 -1.05
CA ASP A 34 -0.14 -0.69 -2.11
C ASP A 34 -0.44 0.79 -2.37
N ARG A 35 0.27 1.35 -3.35
CA ARG A 35 0.17 2.76 -3.71
C ARG A 35 -1.16 3.12 -4.35
N PHE A 36 -1.79 2.17 -5.05
CA PHE A 36 -3.08 2.45 -5.68
C PHE A 36 -4.14 2.67 -4.60
N ALA A 37 -4.30 1.71 -3.69
CA ALA A 37 -5.27 1.81 -2.60
C ALA A 37 -5.04 3.06 -1.73
N HIS A 38 -3.78 3.37 -1.42
CA HIS A 38 -3.38 4.58 -0.70
C HIS A 38 -3.83 5.88 -1.41
N LYS A 39 -3.43 6.05 -2.68
CA LYS A 39 -3.78 7.24 -3.47
C LYS A 39 -5.30 7.37 -3.59
N THR A 40 -5.99 6.28 -3.90
CA THR A 40 -7.45 6.26 -4.02
C THR A 40 -8.15 6.64 -2.72
N ALA A 41 -7.69 6.15 -1.57
CA ALA A 41 -8.24 6.55 -0.27
C ALA A 41 -8.16 8.07 -0.10
N ASN A 42 -6.99 8.67 -0.33
CA ASN A 42 -6.81 10.12 -0.23
C ASN A 42 -7.73 10.90 -1.18
N LEU A 43 -7.83 10.50 -2.45
CA LEU A 43 -8.70 11.15 -3.43
C LEU A 43 -10.17 11.13 -3.02
N LEU A 44 -10.65 10.03 -2.43
CA LEU A 44 -12.03 9.87 -1.99
C LEU A 44 -12.41 10.77 -0.81
N VAL A 45 -11.45 11.29 -0.05
CA VAL A 45 -11.70 12.28 1.03
C VAL A 45 -11.33 13.70 0.63
N GLY A 46 -11.03 13.92 -0.65
CA GLY A 46 -10.66 15.21 -1.22
C GLY A 46 -9.25 15.68 -0.86
N ASN A 47 -8.36 14.77 -0.46
CA ASN A 47 -6.94 15.07 -0.25
C ASN A 47 -6.17 14.99 -1.58
N GLU A 48 -4.94 15.54 -1.58
CA GLU A 48 -3.97 15.19 -2.62
C GLU A 48 -3.47 13.75 -2.45
N GLU A 49 -3.07 13.13 -3.55
CA GLU A 49 -2.66 11.71 -3.57
C GLU A 49 -1.38 11.42 -2.77
N THR A 50 -0.63 12.47 -2.40
CA THR A 50 0.62 12.40 -1.64
C THR A 50 0.42 12.61 -0.13
N GLU A 51 -0.81 12.85 0.33
CA GLU A 51 -1.10 13.05 1.75
C GLU A 51 -0.96 11.73 2.53
N ALA A 52 -0.60 11.80 3.81
CA ALA A 52 -0.45 10.61 4.64
C ALA A 52 -1.80 9.95 4.96
N SER A 53 -1.81 8.63 4.89
CA SER A 53 -2.92 7.77 5.35
C SER A 53 -2.40 6.73 6.34
N LEU A 54 -3.30 6.08 7.08
CA LEU A 54 -2.94 4.91 7.89
C LEU A 54 -2.86 3.68 7.00
N GLU A 55 -1.68 3.06 6.90
CA GLU A 55 -1.53 1.69 6.39
C GLU A 55 -1.74 0.71 7.54
N ILE A 56 -2.71 -0.18 7.38
CA ILE A 56 -3.20 -1.14 8.37
C ILE A 56 -2.96 -2.56 7.85
N THR A 57 -2.26 -3.39 8.62
CA THR A 57 -1.84 -4.74 8.19
C THR A 57 -2.58 -5.85 8.94
N ILE A 58 -3.28 -6.73 8.22
CA ILE A 58 -3.95 -7.97 8.67
C ILE A 58 -5.00 -7.83 9.78
N ILE A 59 -4.71 -7.24 10.93
CA ILE A 59 -5.68 -6.95 12.01
C ILE A 59 -5.68 -5.46 12.25
N GLY A 60 -6.84 -4.83 12.09
CA GLY A 60 -6.93 -3.37 12.14
C GLY A 60 -7.18 -2.77 13.52
N PRO A 61 -7.10 -1.43 13.62
CA PRO A 61 -7.28 -0.69 14.86
C PRO A 61 -8.76 -0.52 15.25
N ALA A 62 -8.98 0.01 16.44
CA ALA A 62 -10.23 0.68 16.82
C ALA A 62 -9.90 2.17 17.04
N LEU A 63 -10.52 3.04 16.24
CA LEU A 63 -10.21 4.46 16.18
C LEU A 63 -11.44 5.28 16.53
N TYR A 64 -11.37 6.04 17.63
CA TYR A 64 -12.43 6.92 18.08
C TYR A 64 -12.21 8.35 17.55
N PHE A 65 -13.25 8.94 16.98
CA PHE A 65 -13.22 10.28 16.39
C PHE A 65 -13.99 11.26 17.27
N GLU A 66 -13.30 12.24 17.87
CA GLU A 66 -13.94 13.25 18.73
C GLU A 66 -14.87 14.20 17.98
N THR A 67 -14.55 14.46 16.71
CA THR A 67 -15.26 15.41 15.85
C THR A 67 -15.79 14.68 14.63
N PRO A 68 -16.79 15.23 13.93
CA PRO A 68 -17.22 14.66 12.65
C PRO A 68 -16.04 14.61 11.69
N ALA A 69 -15.97 13.55 10.88
CA ALA A 69 -14.88 13.33 9.95
C ALA A 69 -15.37 12.75 8.64
N LEU A 70 -14.62 13.02 7.57
CA LEU A 70 -14.80 12.38 6.28
C LEU A 70 -13.63 11.42 6.09
N ILE A 71 -13.95 10.14 5.96
CA ILE A 71 -12.98 9.07 5.82
C ILE A 71 -13.20 8.28 4.54
N SER A 72 -12.21 7.50 4.15
CA SER A 72 -12.34 6.46 3.13
C SER A 72 -11.45 5.28 3.49
N ILE A 73 -11.89 4.09 3.11
CA ILE A 73 -11.19 2.83 3.39
C ILE A 73 -11.01 2.09 2.06
N CYS A 74 -9.76 1.81 1.70
CA CYS A 74 -9.38 1.14 0.46
C CYS A 74 -8.39 0.00 0.73
N GLY A 75 -8.17 -0.85 -0.28
CA GLY A 75 -7.34 -2.05 -0.16
C GLY A 75 -8.13 -3.23 0.39
N SER A 76 -7.47 -4.04 1.22
CA SER A 76 -8.02 -5.26 1.83
C SER A 76 -9.26 -4.99 2.71
N ASP A 77 -10.26 -5.87 2.63
CA ASP A 77 -11.43 -5.83 3.52
C ASP A 77 -11.09 -6.41 4.90
N LEU A 78 -10.76 -5.50 5.84
CA LEU A 78 -10.56 -5.82 7.26
C LEU A 78 -11.87 -5.75 8.06
N SER A 79 -13.03 -5.87 7.40
CA SER A 79 -14.37 -5.86 8.01
C SER A 79 -14.65 -4.66 8.93
N PRO A 80 -14.39 -3.41 8.50
CA PRO A 80 -14.60 -2.23 9.32
C PRO A 80 -16.07 -2.06 9.71
N LYS A 81 -16.31 -1.60 10.94
CA LYS A 81 -17.65 -1.35 11.49
C LYS A 81 -17.70 -0.03 12.27
N ILE A 82 -18.87 0.62 12.26
CA ILE A 82 -19.23 1.73 13.14
C ILE A 82 -20.58 1.38 13.76
N ASP A 83 -20.70 1.42 15.08
CA ASP A 83 -21.90 1.02 15.82
C ASP A 83 -22.42 -0.37 15.41
N GLY A 84 -21.50 -1.31 15.17
CA GLY A 84 -21.79 -2.67 14.71
C GLY A 84 -22.15 -2.80 13.21
N MET A 85 -22.38 -1.68 12.51
CA MET A 85 -22.76 -1.65 11.11
C MET A 85 -21.53 -1.70 10.19
N PRO A 86 -21.49 -2.56 9.14
CA PRO A 86 -20.38 -2.61 8.19
C PRO A 86 -20.17 -1.28 7.46
N VAL A 87 -18.93 -0.80 7.44
CA VAL A 87 -18.53 0.41 6.71
C VAL A 87 -18.19 0.05 5.26
N PRO A 88 -18.75 0.75 4.26
CA PRO A 88 -18.45 0.44 2.87
C PRO A 88 -17.03 0.88 2.49
N LEU A 89 -16.37 0.05 1.68
CA LEU A 89 -15.05 0.34 1.12
C LEU A 89 -15.15 1.12 -0.20
N TRP A 90 -14.02 1.71 -0.61
CA TRP A 90 -13.81 2.34 -1.92
C TRP A 90 -14.81 3.46 -2.24
N ARG A 91 -15.21 4.23 -1.22
CA ARG A 91 -16.08 5.40 -1.32
C ARG A 91 -15.88 6.36 -0.14
N PRO A 92 -16.28 7.64 -0.24
CA PRO A 92 -16.32 8.56 0.89
C PRO A 92 -17.35 8.12 1.94
N VAL A 93 -16.97 8.23 3.21
CA VAL A 93 -17.82 7.94 4.37
C VAL A 93 -17.72 9.10 5.36
N TYR A 94 -18.84 9.77 5.58
CA TYR A 94 -19.01 10.73 6.65
C TYR A 94 -19.32 10.00 7.96
N ILE A 95 -18.57 10.30 9.01
CA ILE A 95 -18.79 9.78 10.36
C ILE A 95 -19.10 10.92 11.33
N LYS A 96 -20.00 10.63 12.28
CA LYS A 96 -20.41 11.59 13.31
C LYS A 96 -19.34 11.75 14.38
N ALA A 97 -19.40 12.86 15.12
CA ALA A 97 -18.63 13.02 16.34
C ALA A 97 -18.95 11.88 17.33
N GLY A 98 -17.94 11.36 18.00
CA GLY A 98 -18.08 10.26 18.95
C GLY A 98 -18.11 8.88 18.32
N ALA A 99 -17.98 8.75 17.00
CA ALA A 99 -17.98 7.46 16.33
C ALA A 99 -16.65 6.72 16.53
N THR A 100 -16.72 5.40 16.74
CA THR A 100 -15.56 4.50 16.68
C THR A 100 -15.59 3.68 15.40
N VAL A 101 -14.55 3.79 14.59
CA VAL A 101 -14.29 2.91 13.44
C VAL A 101 -13.49 1.72 13.95
N GLN A 102 -14.13 0.55 14.02
CA GLN A 102 -13.53 -0.69 14.50
C GLN A 102 -13.23 -1.62 13.32
N PHE A 103 -11.97 -1.98 13.15
CA PHE A 103 -11.55 -2.99 12.18
C PHE A 103 -11.46 -4.38 12.83
N GLY A 104 -11.68 -5.41 12.03
CA GLY A 104 -11.44 -6.80 12.36
C GLY A 104 -10.15 -7.33 11.71
N SER A 105 -10.14 -8.62 11.40
CA SER A 105 -9.11 -9.27 10.61
C SER A 105 -9.41 -9.19 9.11
N SER A 106 -8.36 -9.22 8.29
CA SER A 106 -8.45 -9.29 6.84
C SER A 106 -9.22 -10.53 6.40
N ARG A 107 -10.17 -10.34 5.48
CA ARG A 107 -10.89 -11.42 4.78
C ARG A 107 -10.15 -11.84 3.51
N GLU A 108 -9.60 -10.86 2.79
CA GLU A 108 -8.86 -11.04 1.55
C GLU A 108 -7.83 -9.92 1.43
N GLY A 109 -6.61 -10.25 0.99
CA GLY A 109 -5.50 -9.31 0.91
C GLY A 109 -4.81 -9.06 2.26
N CYS A 110 -3.83 -8.16 2.28
CA CYS A 110 -2.95 -7.98 3.44
C CYS A 110 -3.04 -6.58 4.05
N ARG A 111 -3.29 -5.55 3.22
CA ARG A 111 -3.14 -4.14 3.62
C ARG A 111 -4.36 -3.31 3.26
N CYS A 112 -4.80 -2.55 4.25
CA CYS A 112 -5.90 -1.59 4.15
C CYS A 112 -5.37 -0.18 4.40
N TYR A 113 -5.99 0.80 3.76
CA TYR A 113 -5.64 2.22 3.88
C TYR A 113 -6.84 3.01 4.36
N LEU A 114 -6.68 3.70 5.50
CA LEU A 114 -7.67 4.65 6.01
C LEU A 114 -7.13 6.08 5.79
N ALA A 115 -7.78 6.82 4.92
CA ALA A 115 -7.54 8.26 4.76
C ALA A 115 -8.62 9.06 5.49
N VAL A 116 -8.24 10.23 5.99
CA VAL A 116 -9.13 11.21 6.62
C VAL A 116 -8.93 12.54 5.91
N SER A 117 -10.03 13.25 5.60
CA SER A 117 -9.95 14.54 4.92
C SER A 117 -9.09 15.54 5.71
N GLY A 118 -8.26 16.31 5.01
CA GLY A 118 -7.21 17.15 5.59
C GLY A 118 -5.88 16.41 5.79
N GLY A 119 -5.91 15.11 6.11
CA GLY A 119 -4.73 14.31 6.41
C GLY A 119 -4.28 14.44 7.87
N ILE A 120 -3.35 13.56 8.28
CA ILE A 120 -2.85 13.53 9.66
C ILE A 120 -1.75 14.58 9.83
N ASP A 121 -1.82 15.36 10.91
CA ASP A 121 -0.89 16.42 11.24
C ASP A 121 0.33 15.86 11.97
N VAL A 122 1.34 15.47 11.19
CA VAL A 122 2.65 15.01 11.64
C VAL A 122 3.75 15.77 10.88
N PRO A 123 4.94 15.97 11.46
CA PRO A 123 6.03 16.65 10.76
C PRO A 123 6.53 15.83 9.57
N ARG A 124 6.87 16.52 8.47
CA ARG A 124 7.62 15.90 7.38
C ARG A 124 9.06 15.71 7.80
N GLN A 125 9.62 14.54 7.49
CA GLN A 125 11.05 14.27 7.58
C GLN A 125 11.55 13.87 6.20
N MET A 126 12.55 14.59 5.68
CA MET A 126 13.07 14.35 4.33
C MET A 126 11.96 14.32 3.27
N ASN A 127 11.11 15.36 3.30
CA ASN A 127 9.98 15.57 2.39
C ASN A 127 8.86 14.52 2.42
N SER A 128 8.72 13.74 3.50
CA SER A 128 7.70 12.69 3.61
C SER A 128 7.21 12.50 5.04
N TYR A 129 6.01 11.95 5.15
CA TYR A 129 5.34 11.49 6.37
C TYR A 129 5.50 10.00 6.62
N SER A 130 6.11 9.24 5.70
CA SER A 130 6.17 7.79 5.82
C SER A 130 6.94 7.31 7.04
N THR A 131 6.44 6.25 7.68
CA THR A 131 7.08 5.61 8.83
C THR A 131 8.06 4.55 8.36
N TYR A 132 9.33 4.65 8.75
CA TYR A 132 10.30 3.56 8.64
C TYR A 132 10.66 3.03 10.03
N LEU A 133 10.08 1.87 10.36
CA LEU A 133 10.11 1.29 11.71
C LEU A 133 11.52 0.97 12.21
N ARG A 134 12.38 0.40 11.35
CA ARG A 134 13.70 -0.09 11.77
C ARG A 134 14.63 1.03 12.20
N ALA A 135 14.45 2.24 11.68
CA ALA A 135 15.24 3.41 12.02
C ALA A 135 14.50 4.44 12.88
N GLY A 136 13.26 4.17 13.31
CA GLY A 136 12.49 5.13 14.10
C GLY A 136 12.21 6.44 13.37
N LEU A 137 11.96 6.40 12.05
CA LEU A 137 11.96 7.60 11.19
C LEU A 137 10.57 7.91 10.64
N GLY A 138 10.19 9.20 10.65
CA GLY A 138 8.95 9.72 10.06
C GLY A 138 7.66 9.24 10.74
N GLY A 139 6.51 9.51 10.13
CA GLY A 139 5.20 9.12 10.64
C GLY A 139 4.89 9.68 12.03
N PHE A 140 4.18 8.87 12.83
CA PHE A 140 3.90 9.21 14.22
C PHE A 140 5.03 8.71 15.12
N GLN A 141 5.94 9.62 15.46
CA GLN A 141 7.08 9.36 16.35
C GLN A 141 8.01 8.22 15.88
N GLY A 142 8.09 7.95 14.57
CA GLY A 142 8.98 6.92 14.03
C GLY A 142 8.50 5.49 14.22
N ARG A 143 7.28 5.27 14.70
CA ARG A 143 6.80 3.95 15.17
C ARG A 143 5.40 3.63 14.69
N ALA A 144 5.00 2.38 14.90
CA ALA A 144 3.60 1.97 14.80
C ALA A 144 2.75 2.69 15.85
N LEU A 145 1.48 2.87 15.54
CA LEU A 145 0.50 3.38 16.49
C LEU A 145 0.40 2.45 17.71
N LYS A 146 0.12 3.04 18.86
CA LYS A 146 -0.08 2.38 20.14
C LYS A 146 -1.42 2.80 20.72
N GLU A 147 -1.93 1.99 21.64
CA GLU A 147 -3.10 2.36 22.43
C GLU A 147 -2.88 3.70 23.14
N ASN A 148 -3.94 4.52 23.18
CA ASN A 148 -3.97 5.88 23.71
C ASN A 148 -3.19 6.93 22.90
N ASP A 149 -2.62 6.58 21.74
CA ASP A 149 -2.11 7.60 20.82
C ASP A 149 -3.23 8.53 20.37
N ARG A 150 -2.89 9.81 20.20
CA ARG A 150 -3.78 10.87 19.75
C ARG A 150 -3.21 11.49 18.48
N LEU A 151 -3.93 11.35 17.38
CA LEU A 151 -3.54 11.86 16.08
C LEU A 151 -4.32 13.14 15.78
N SER A 152 -3.61 14.25 15.64
CA SER A 152 -4.20 15.51 15.16
C SER A 152 -4.48 15.41 13.66
N ILE A 153 -5.60 15.97 13.22
CA ILE A 153 -5.95 16.08 11.79
C ILE A 153 -5.75 17.53 11.36
N LYS A 154 -5.15 17.73 10.19
CA LYS A 154 -4.97 19.04 9.56
C LYS A 154 -6.33 19.67 9.17
N PRO A 155 -6.40 20.97 8.86
CA PRO A 155 -7.61 21.57 8.31
C PRO A 155 -8.10 20.81 7.06
N ILE A 156 -9.41 20.54 7.00
CA ILE A 156 -10.03 19.83 5.87
C ILE A 156 -9.88 20.62 4.57
N THR A 157 -9.82 19.93 3.44
CA THR A 157 -9.74 20.57 2.12
C THR A 157 -11.09 21.18 1.71
N LYS A 158 -11.08 22.11 0.74
CA LYS A 158 -12.32 22.70 0.20
C LYS A 158 -13.28 21.64 -0.35
N LEU A 159 -12.75 20.64 -1.05
CA LEU A 159 -13.54 19.53 -1.60
C LEU A 159 -14.06 18.63 -0.48
N GLY A 160 -13.22 18.30 0.50
CA GLY A 160 -13.61 17.52 1.68
C GLY A 160 -14.73 18.17 2.49
N ALA A 161 -14.69 19.50 2.65
CA ALA A 161 -15.76 20.26 3.30
C ALA A 161 -17.11 20.14 2.56
N LYS A 162 -17.11 20.30 1.24
CA LYS A 162 -18.33 20.10 0.41
C LYS A 162 -18.88 18.69 0.51
N MET A 163 -18.00 17.68 0.46
CA MET A 163 -18.39 16.28 0.63
C MET A 163 -19.01 16.03 2.01
N MET A 164 -18.38 16.56 3.07
CA MET A 164 -18.85 16.42 4.44
C MET A 164 -20.23 17.05 4.65
N GLU A 165 -20.48 18.25 4.10
CA GLU A 165 -21.78 18.92 4.16
C GLU A 165 -22.88 18.06 3.50
N ARG A 166 -22.64 17.60 2.26
CA ARG A 166 -23.60 16.80 1.51
C ARG A 166 -23.89 15.45 2.18
N LEU A 167 -22.86 14.75 2.65
CA LEU A 167 -23.01 13.42 3.24
C LEU A 167 -23.54 13.47 4.68
N GLY A 168 -23.17 14.52 5.43
CA GLY A 168 -23.70 14.75 6.77
C GLY A 168 -25.20 15.00 6.78
N GLY A 169 -25.73 15.72 5.78
CA GLY A 169 -27.17 15.91 5.60
C GLY A 169 -27.96 14.61 5.45
N ASN A 170 -27.35 13.60 4.81
CA ASN A 170 -27.97 12.29 4.57
C ASN A 170 -27.83 11.31 5.75
N ALA A 171 -26.99 11.62 6.74
CA ALA A 171 -26.63 10.71 7.84
C ALA A 171 -27.50 10.87 9.10
N ARG A 172 -28.64 11.57 9.06
CA ARG A 172 -29.40 11.97 10.26
C ARG A 172 -29.68 10.79 11.20
N ASP A 173 -30.26 9.71 10.68
CA ASP A 173 -30.63 8.52 11.47
C ASP A 173 -29.71 7.31 11.27
N ALA A 174 -28.65 7.44 10.46
CA ALA A 174 -27.69 6.37 10.19
C ALA A 174 -26.43 6.48 11.07
N ALA A 175 -25.70 5.37 11.24
CA ALA A 175 -24.40 5.36 11.91
C ALA A 175 -23.35 6.22 11.17
N PHE A 176 -23.44 6.29 9.85
CA PHE A 176 -22.59 7.08 8.97
C PHE A 176 -23.33 7.47 7.68
N GLY A 177 -22.82 8.46 6.95
CA GLY A 177 -23.31 8.87 5.63
C GLY A 177 -22.34 8.43 4.54
N SER A 178 -22.85 7.96 3.40
CA SER A 178 -22.00 7.61 2.26
C SER A 178 -22.76 7.76 0.94
N VAL A 179 -22.05 7.62 -0.17
CA VAL A 179 -22.59 7.59 -1.53
C VAL A 179 -23.00 6.17 -1.93
N SER A 180 -23.97 6.06 -2.85
CA SER A 180 -24.40 4.77 -3.40
C SER A 180 -23.37 4.14 -4.33
N TRP A 181 -22.58 4.96 -5.02
CA TRP A 181 -21.51 4.51 -5.92
C TRP A 181 -20.24 4.09 -5.16
N ARG A 182 -19.35 3.38 -5.86
CA ARG A 182 -17.99 3.08 -5.43
C ARG A 182 -17.04 3.25 -6.61
N VAL A 183 -15.74 3.30 -6.33
CA VAL A 183 -14.72 3.17 -7.39
C VAL A 183 -14.99 1.87 -8.16
N SER A 184 -14.98 1.95 -9.50
CA SER A 184 -15.20 0.79 -10.37
C SER A 184 -14.04 -0.21 -10.20
N PHE A 185 -14.36 -1.50 -10.18
CA PHE A 185 -13.36 -2.56 -10.17
C PHE A 185 -12.47 -2.53 -11.41
N GLU A 186 -12.96 -2.00 -12.53
CA GLU A 186 -12.21 -1.83 -13.79
C GLU A 186 -11.06 -0.82 -13.67
N LEU A 187 -11.15 0.10 -12.71
CA LEU A 187 -10.08 1.07 -12.45
C LEU A 187 -9.05 0.54 -11.45
N MET A 188 -9.37 -0.55 -10.73
CA MET A 188 -8.53 -1.12 -9.68
C MET A 188 -7.52 -2.11 -10.28
N PRO A 189 -6.36 -2.32 -9.62
CA PRO A 189 -5.56 -3.50 -9.84
C PRO A 189 -6.42 -4.76 -9.70
N ALA A 190 -6.11 -5.78 -10.51
CA ALA A 190 -6.75 -7.09 -10.43
C ALA A 190 -6.29 -7.84 -9.17
N TYR A 191 -6.78 -7.42 -8.00
CA TYR A 191 -6.47 -8.05 -6.74
C TYR A 191 -7.00 -9.48 -6.73
N GLU A 192 -6.09 -10.43 -6.53
CA GLU A 192 -6.37 -11.86 -6.51
C GLU A 192 -5.59 -12.52 -5.37
N ALA A 193 -6.10 -13.64 -4.85
CA ALA A 193 -5.43 -14.38 -3.78
C ALA A 193 -4.08 -14.97 -4.21
N ASN A 194 -3.97 -15.40 -5.48
CA ASN A 194 -2.75 -15.98 -6.06
C ASN A 194 -2.38 -15.23 -7.34
N PRO A 195 -1.85 -13.99 -7.24
CA PRO A 195 -1.69 -13.12 -8.38
C PRO A 195 -0.58 -13.60 -9.34
N GLU A 196 -0.81 -13.39 -10.63
CA GLU A 196 0.24 -13.36 -11.64
C GLU A 196 0.91 -11.97 -11.61
N ILE A 197 2.24 -11.95 -11.43
CA ILE A 197 3.04 -10.74 -11.29
C ILE A 197 3.90 -10.59 -12.54
N ARG A 198 3.67 -9.53 -13.29
CA ARG A 198 4.45 -9.22 -14.48
C ARG A 198 5.82 -8.65 -14.11
N VAL A 199 6.84 -9.15 -14.78
CA VAL A 199 8.24 -8.78 -14.58
C VAL A 199 8.93 -8.54 -15.91
N ILE A 200 9.92 -7.65 -15.90
CA ILE A 200 10.91 -7.53 -16.98
C ILE A 200 12.22 -8.24 -16.56
N PRO A 201 13.09 -8.64 -17.51
CA PRO A 201 14.40 -9.18 -17.19
C PRO A 201 15.21 -8.26 -16.27
N GLY A 202 15.79 -8.81 -15.22
CA GLY A 202 16.70 -8.09 -14.33
C GLY A 202 18.07 -7.91 -14.98
N ALA A 203 18.91 -7.04 -14.39
CA ALA A 203 20.24 -6.73 -14.91
C ALA A 203 21.15 -7.97 -15.03
N GLN A 204 20.96 -8.97 -14.16
CA GLN A 204 21.73 -10.20 -14.17
C GLN A 204 20.97 -11.39 -14.77
N TYR A 205 19.81 -11.17 -15.42
CA TYR A 205 19.01 -12.23 -16.07
C TYR A 205 19.85 -13.20 -16.94
N PRO A 206 20.79 -12.74 -17.79
CA PRO A 206 21.58 -13.66 -18.63
C PRO A 206 22.56 -14.57 -17.86
N LEU A 207 22.84 -14.26 -16.58
CA LEU A 207 23.75 -15.04 -15.74
C LEU A 207 23.08 -16.29 -15.14
N PHE A 208 21.75 -16.39 -15.22
CA PHE A 208 20.99 -17.53 -14.73
C PHE A 208 20.99 -18.68 -15.75
N ASP A 209 20.96 -19.91 -15.25
CA ASP A 209 20.89 -21.08 -16.12
C ASP A 209 19.49 -21.19 -16.78
N PRO A 210 19.39 -21.77 -17.98
CA PRO A 210 18.12 -21.85 -18.71
C PRO A 210 17.00 -22.58 -17.96
N ALA A 211 17.32 -23.63 -17.19
CA ALA A 211 16.32 -24.40 -16.45
C ALA A 211 15.75 -23.59 -15.28
N SER A 212 16.59 -22.81 -14.60
CA SER A 212 16.15 -21.85 -13.58
C SER A 212 15.24 -20.77 -14.17
N LEU A 213 15.58 -20.21 -15.34
CA LEU A 213 14.73 -19.23 -16.00
C LEU A 213 13.38 -19.83 -16.43
N GLU A 214 13.36 -21.07 -16.91
CA GLU A 214 12.10 -21.78 -17.20
C GLU A 214 11.26 -21.97 -15.92
N ASN A 215 11.89 -22.44 -14.83
CA ASN A 215 11.21 -22.63 -13.55
C ASN A 215 10.63 -21.33 -12.98
N LEU A 216 11.29 -20.19 -13.18
CA LEU A 216 10.83 -18.88 -12.72
C LEU A 216 9.43 -18.53 -13.27
N PHE A 217 9.12 -18.95 -14.51
CA PHE A 217 7.85 -18.61 -15.18
C PHE A 217 6.87 -19.79 -15.24
N ALA A 218 7.34 -21.02 -15.05
CA ALA A 218 6.50 -22.22 -15.09
C ALA A 218 5.94 -22.64 -13.72
N THR A 219 6.45 -22.08 -12.62
CA THR A 219 6.09 -22.52 -11.26
C THR A 219 5.54 -21.42 -10.36
N GLU A 220 4.86 -21.85 -9.30
CA GLU A 220 4.39 -20.98 -8.24
C GLU A 220 5.43 -20.81 -7.14
N PHE A 221 5.47 -19.62 -6.54
CA PHE A 221 6.31 -19.32 -5.39
C PHE A 221 5.46 -18.92 -4.20
N LYS A 222 5.69 -19.59 -3.06
CA LYS A 222 4.94 -19.39 -1.82
C LYS A 222 5.55 -18.28 -0.98
N VAL A 223 4.74 -17.28 -0.61
CA VAL A 223 5.13 -16.19 0.29
C VAL A 223 5.44 -16.75 1.68
N GLN A 224 6.69 -16.57 2.13
CA GLN A 224 7.19 -17.12 3.39
C GLN A 224 6.86 -16.24 4.60
N PRO A 225 6.80 -16.81 5.83
CA PRO A 225 6.53 -16.06 7.06
C PRO A 225 7.51 -14.94 7.39
N GLN A 226 8.74 -15.00 6.87
CA GLN A 226 9.76 -13.97 7.07
C GLN A 226 9.59 -12.75 6.13
N SER A 227 8.50 -12.69 5.36
CA SER A 227 8.18 -11.58 4.46
C SER A 227 7.66 -10.37 5.23
N ASP A 228 8.20 -9.19 4.93
CA ASP A 228 7.83 -7.93 5.57
C ASP A 228 7.84 -6.75 4.58
N ARG A 229 7.78 -5.52 5.08
CA ARG A 229 7.84 -4.31 4.24
C ARG A 229 9.21 -4.09 3.58
N MET A 230 10.29 -4.73 4.03
CA MET A 230 11.60 -4.67 3.38
C MET A 230 11.66 -5.59 2.17
N GLY A 231 11.15 -6.81 2.29
CA GLY A 231 11.18 -7.77 1.19
C GLY A 231 10.32 -9.01 1.43
N TYR A 232 9.76 -9.54 0.36
CA TYR A 232 9.01 -10.79 0.38
C TYR A 232 9.96 -11.93 0.05
N ARG A 233 10.07 -12.88 0.96
CA ARG A 233 10.82 -14.12 0.74
C ARG A 233 9.88 -15.13 0.15
N LEU A 234 10.24 -15.70 -0.99
CA LEU A 234 9.40 -16.62 -1.73
C LEU A 234 10.13 -17.96 -1.87
N ALA A 235 9.46 -19.04 -1.45
CA ALA A 235 9.97 -20.39 -1.63
C ALA A 235 9.29 -21.06 -2.82
N GLY A 236 10.08 -21.72 -3.65
CA GLY A 236 9.61 -22.44 -4.84
C GLY A 236 10.73 -23.33 -5.35
N LYS A 237 10.75 -23.60 -6.66
CA LYS A 237 11.93 -24.24 -7.25
C LYS A 237 13.14 -23.29 -7.14
N PRO A 238 14.30 -23.76 -6.61
CA PRO A 238 15.49 -22.93 -6.50
C PRO A 238 15.96 -22.39 -7.86
N ILE A 239 16.42 -21.14 -7.84
CA ILE A 239 16.94 -20.42 -9.01
C ILE A 239 18.46 -20.30 -8.86
N HIS A 240 19.21 -20.71 -9.88
CA HIS A 240 20.66 -20.76 -9.85
C HIS A 240 21.30 -19.97 -10.99
N MET A 241 22.48 -19.41 -10.69
CA MET A 241 23.36 -18.86 -11.71
C MET A 241 24.13 -19.99 -12.40
N ARG A 242 24.51 -19.78 -13.66
CA ARG A 242 25.37 -20.71 -14.41
C ARG A 242 26.70 -20.95 -13.71
N GLU A 243 27.24 -19.87 -13.14
CA GLU A 243 28.46 -19.88 -12.35
C GLU A 243 28.26 -19.01 -11.10
N PRO A 244 28.70 -19.45 -9.91
CA PRO A 244 28.71 -18.61 -8.73
C PRO A 244 29.55 -17.36 -8.98
N LYS A 245 28.97 -16.18 -8.69
CA LYS A 245 29.64 -14.90 -8.89
C LYS A 245 29.40 -14.00 -7.70
N GLU A 246 30.48 -13.48 -7.14
CA GLU A 246 30.40 -12.37 -6.18
C GLU A 246 29.99 -11.10 -6.93
N MET A 247 28.97 -10.43 -6.40
CA MET A 247 28.46 -9.19 -6.98
C MET A 247 28.86 -8.02 -6.11
N LEU A 248 29.34 -6.95 -6.76
CA LEU A 248 29.45 -5.66 -6.11
C LEU A 248 28.05 -5.18 -5.70
N SER A 249 27.98 -4.42 -4.61
CA SER A 249 26.71 -3.85 -4.18
C SER A 249 26.24 -2.82 -5.21
N GLU A 250 25.03 -3.02 -5.73
CA GLU A 250 24.43 -2.18 -6.76
C GLU A 250 23.12 -1.56 -6.24
N PRO A 251 22.67 -0.42 -6.80
CA PRO A 251 21.37 0.16 -6.45
C PRO A 251 20.21 -0.81 -6.70
N VAL A 252 19.19 -0.75 -5.84
CA VAL A 252 17.99 -1.59 -5.96
C VAL A 252 16.70 -0.77 -5.85
N THR A 253 15.65 -1.25 -6.50
CA THR A 253 14.36 -0.53 -6.61
C THR A 253 13.20 -1.38 -6.11
N PHE A 254 12.03 -0.75 -5.95
CA PHE A 254 10.83 -1.42 -5.46
C PHE A 254 10.43 -2.43 -6.54
N GLY A 255 10.32 -3.70 -6.18
CA GLY A 255 10.04 -4.79 -7.11
C GLY A 255 11.27 -5.51 -7.65
N THR A 256 12.49 -5.13 -7.25
CA THR A 256 13.69 -5.90 -7.62
C THR A 256 13.60 -7.31 -7.06
N VAL A 257 13.75 -8.32 -7.93
CA VAL A 257 13.72 -9.74 -7.57
C VAL A 257 15.16 -10.26 -7.48
N GLN A 258 15.61 -10.49 -6.25
CA GLN A 258 16.95 -10.97 -5.93
C GLN A 258 16.98 -12.49 -5.72
N VAL A 259 18.12 -13.10 -6.02
CA VAL A 259 18.39 -14.52 -5.81
C VAL A 259 19.62 -14.67 -4.90
N PRO A 260 19.45 -14.93 -3.59
CA PRO A 260 20.54 -15.28 -2.69
C PRO A 260 21.12 -16.68 -2.99
N PRO A 261 22.20 -17.09 -2.31
CA PRO A 261 22.86 -18.39 -2.55
C PRO A 261 21.99 -19.64 -2.34
N ASP A 262 20.92 -19.54 -1.55
CA ASP A 262 19.97 -20.64 -1.32
C ASP A 262 18.98 -20.84 -2.48
N GLY A 263 18.97 -19.94 -3.47
CA GLY A 263 18.12 -20.00 -4.66
C GLY A 263 16.66 -19.59 -4.43
N ASN A 264 16.28 -19.24 -3.20
CA ASN A 264 14.94 -18.72 -2.91
C ASN A 264 14.83 -17.24 -3.32
N LEU A 265 13.67 -16.79 -3.78
CA LEU A 265 13.55 -15.43 -4.28
C LEU A 265 13.31 -14.43 -3.15
N ILE A 266 13.85 -13.22 -3.30
CA ILE A 266 13.50 -12.07 -2.47
C ILE A 266 13.00 -10.95 -3.37
N VAL A 267 11.72 -10.58 -3.26
CA VAL A 267 11.19 -9.38 -3.93
C VAL A 267 11.30 -8.20 -2.98
N LEU A 268 12.09 -7.19 -3.35
CA LEU A 268 12.33 -6.02 -2.51
C LEU A 268 11.13 -5.08 -2.51
N MET A 269 10.68 -4.68 -1.32
CA MET A 269 9.42 -3.95 -1.11
C MET A 269 9.65 -2.46 -0.74
N ALA A 270 8.65 -1.80 -0.14
CA ALA A 270 8.68 -0.36 0.10
C ALA A 270 9.83 0.09 1.02
N ASP A 271 10.14 -0.70 2.05
CA ASP A 271 11.20 -0.41 3.04
C ASP A 271 12.54 -1.11 2.71
N ARG A 272 12.73 -1.54 1.47
CA ARG A 272 13.99 -2.15 1.02
C ARG A 272 15.20 -1.22 1.25
N GLN A 273 16.36 -1.84 1.43
CA GLN A 273 17.67 -1.20 1.36
C GLN A 273 17.91 -0.45 0.04
N THR A 274 18.82 0.54 0.04
CA THR A 274 19.13 1.35 -1.15
C THR A 274 20.04 0.61 -2.14
N THR A 275 20.92 -0.26 -1.63
CA THR A 275 21.84 -1.09 -2.41
C THR A 275 21.77 -2.55 -1.95
N GLY A 276 22.17 -3.47 -2.83
CA GLY A 276 22.26 -4.90 -2.49
C GLY A 276 23.25 -5.65 -3.36
N GLY A 277 23.84 -6.70 -2.80
CA GLY A 277 24.85 -7.54 -3.44
C GLY A 277 24.34 -8.87 -3.98
N TYR A 278 23.03 -9.10 -4.05
CA TYR A 278 22.49 -10.31 -4.68
C TYR A 278 22.20 -10.09 -6.16
N PRO A 279 22.40 -11.11 -7.02
CA PRO A 279 22.06 -11.05 -8.43
C PRO A 279 20.54 -10.86 -8.60
N LYS A 280 20.18 -10.02 -9.57
CA LYS A 280 18.79 -9.63 -9.83
C LYS A 280 18.30 -10.36 -11.06
N VAL A 281 17.44 -11.35 -10.87
CA VAL A 281 16.87 -12.15 -11.97
C VAL A 281 15.78 -11.37 -12.68
N ALA A 282 14.96 -10.59 -11.97
CA ALA A 282 13.83 -9.90 -12.57
C ALA A 282 13.54 -8.57 -11.87
N GLN A 283 12.69 -7.75 -12.50
CA GLN A 283 12.14 -6.53 -11.93
C GLN A 283 10.64 -6.51 -12.12
N VAL A 284 9.89 -6.48 -11.02
CA VAL A 284 8.43 -6.33 -11.04
C VAL A 284 8.07 -4.96 -11.61
N ILE A 285 7.09 -4.95 -12.51
CA ILE A 285 6.59 -3.70 -13.09
C ILE A 285 5.82 -2.90 -12.04
N SER A 286 5.90 -1.58 -12.10
CA SER A 286 5.27 -0.70 -11.10
C SER A 286 3.76 -0.92 -10.94
N ALA A 287 3.07 -1.30 -12.02
CA ALA A 287 1.63 -1.55 -12.03
C ALA A 287 1.20 -2.76 -11.18
N ASP A 288 2.10 -3.73 -10.95
CA ASP A 288 1.79 -4.98 -10.26
C ASP A 288 2.27 -5.00 -8.80
N LEU A 289 3.01 -3.97 -8.36
CA LEU A 289 3.40 -3.81 -6.95
C LEU A 289 2.21 -3.81 -5.97
N PRO A 290 1.04 -3.20 -6.29
CA PRO A 290 -0.17 -3.34 -5.48
C PRO A 290 -0.60 -4.80 -5.24
N LEU A 291 -0.43 -5.68 -6.25
CA LEU A 291 -0.83 -7.08 -6.14
C LEU A 291 0.05 -7.81 -5.12
N LEU A 292 1.38 -7.61 -5.20
CA LEU A 292 2.32 -8.11 -4.21
C LEU A 292 2.03 -7.58 -2.81
N ALA A 293 1.68 -6.30 -2.68
CA ALA A 293 1.33 -5.70 -1.41
C ALA A 293 0.07 -6.30 -0.77
N GLN A 294 -0.77 -7.01 -1.52
CA GLN A 294 -1.92 -7.74 -1.00
C GLN A 294 -1.67 -9.25 -0.81
N ALA A 295 -0.61 -9.81 -1.39
CA ALA A 295 -0.27 -11.22 -1.21
C ALA A 295 -0.03 -11.54 0.28
N GLN A 296 -0.72 -12.57 0.78
CA GLN A 296 -0.67 -12.98 2.17
C GLN A 296 0.45 -14.00 2.42
N ILE A 297 0.91 -14.09 3.66
CA ILE A 297 1.81 -15.18 4.06
C ILE A 297 1.12 -16.52 3.77
N GLY A 298 1.82 -17.41 3.09
CA GLY A 298 1.31 -18.72 2.71
C GLY A 298 0.56 -18.78 1.39
N SER A 299 0.22 -17.64 0.76
CA SER A 299 -0.32 -17.63 -0.60
C SER A 299 0.78 -17.89 -1.64
N SER A 300 0.36 -18.23 -2.86
CA SER A 300 1.25 -18.42 -4.00
C SER A 300 1.24 -17.17 -4.88
N ILE A 301 2.35 -16.90 -5.57
CA ILE A 301 2.40 -15.97 -6.70
C ILE A 301 3.04 -16.67 -7.91
N ARG A 302 2.73 -16.18 -9.11
CA ARG A 302 3.42 -16.59 -10.35
C ARG A 302 4.08 -15.39 -11.00
N PHE A 303 5.17 -15.62 -11.72
CA PHE A 303 5.78 -14.58 -12.53
C PHE A 303 5.43 -14.77 -13.99
N ARG A 304 5.18 -13.66 -14.68
CA ARG A 304 5.06 -13.62 -16.13
C ARG A 304 6.04 -12.62 -16.71
N LEU A 305 6.84 -13.07 -17.68
CA LEU A 305 7.74 -12.19 -18.39
C LEU A 305 6.96 -11.29 -19.36
N VAL A 306 7.25 -9.99 -19.32
CA VAL A 306 6.73 -8.99 -20.25
C VAL A 306 7.87 -8.14 -20.79
N ASP A 307 7.63 -7.44 -21.90
CA ASP A 307 8.60 -6.47 -22.41
C ASP A 307 8.43 -5.09 -21.75
N LEU A 308 9.37 -4.18 -22.03
CA LEU A 308 9.35 -2.83 -21.48
C LEU A 308 8.12 -2.03 -21.94
N ARG A 309 7.63 -2.30 -23.16
CA ARG A 309 6.48 -1.58 -23.73
C ARG A 309 5.21 -1.94 -22.98
N GLU A 310 4.93 -3.23 -22.79
CA GLU A 310 3.78 -3.70 -22.01
C GLU A 310 3.84 -3.15 -20.57
N ALA A 311 5.04 -3.13 -19.95
CA ALA A 311 5.23 -2.54 -18.64
C ALA A 311 4.89 -1.04 -18.59
N GLN A 312 5.30 -0.27 -19.60
CA GLN A 312 5.01 1.16 -19.72
C GLN A 312 3.52 1.42 -19.99
N GLU A 313 2.90 0.64 -20.88
CA GLU A 313 1.47 0.74 -21.18
C GLU A 313 0.63 0.46 -19.92
N ALA A 314 0.96 -0.57 -19.14
CA ALA A 314 0.31 -0.87 -17.88
C ALA A 314 0.47 0.27 -16.84
N TYR A 315 1.65 0.88 -16.75
CA TYR A 315 1.89 2.02 -15.88
C TYR A 315 1.05 3.24 -16.30
N LEU A 316 1.05 3.59 -17.58
CA LEU A 316 0.27 4.71 -18.12
C LEU A 316 -1.23 4.50 -17.90
N MET A 317 -1.73 3.28 -18.11
CA MET A 317 -3.14 2.97 -17.86
C MET A 317 -3.51 3.17 -16.38
N THR A 318 -2.64 2.78 -15.45
CA THR A 318 -2.84 3.00 -14.02
C THR A 318 -2.94 4.50 -13.69
N GLU A 319 -2.03 5.31 -14.23
CA GLU A 319 -2.04 6.77 -14.00
C GLU A 319 -3.22 7.46 -14.69
N LEU A 320 -3.64 7.00 -15.86
CA LEU A 320 -4.86 7.48 -16.53
C LEU A 320 -6.11 7.15 -15.70
N ASN A 321 -6.21 5.94 -15.17
CA ASN A 321 -7.32 5.51 -14.32
C ASN A 321 -7.42 6.35 -13.04
N LEU A 322 -6.29 6.61 -12.37
CA LEU A 322 -6.24 7.49 -11.19
C LEU A 322 -6.65 8.92 -11.52
N ASN A 323 -6.18 9.46 -12.65
CA ASN A 323 -6.56 10.80 -13.08
C ASN A 323 -8.05 10.91 -13.47
N PHE A 324 -8.57 9.89 -14.15
CA PHE A 324 -9.99 9.78 -14.45
C PHE A 324 -10.80 9.78 -13.15
N LEU A 325 -10.44 8.94 -12.18
CA LEU A 325 -11.08 8.88 -10.88
C LEU A 325 -11.04 10.24 -10.15
N LYS A 326 -9.88 10.90 -10.11
CA LYS A 326 -9.72 12.23 -9.49
C LYS A 326 -10.70 13.24 -10.09
N LYS A 327 -10.81 13.29 -11.42
CA LYS A 327 -11.73 14.19 -12.13
C LYS A 327 -13.19 13.83 -11.89
N SER A 328 -13.55 12.55 -11.92
CA SER A 328 -14.92 12.08 -11.66
C SER A 328 -15.39 12.44 -10.25
N ILE A 329 -14.53 12.27 -9.24
CA ILE A 329 -14.83 12.66 -7.85
C ILE A 329 -15.07 14.18 -7.77
N GLN A 330 -14.19 14.98 -8.37
CA GLN A 330 -14.35 16.44 -8.39
C GLN A 330 -15.68 16.85 -9.04
N MET A 331 -15.99 16.33 -10.22
CA MET A 331 -17.24 16.65 -10.93
C MET A 331 -18.50 16.22 -10.16
N HIS A 332 -18.44 15.16 -9.36
CA HIS A 332 -19.60 14.68 -8.60
C HIS A 332 -19.96 15.57 -7.40
N PHE A 333 -18.99 16.32 -6.86
CA PHE A 333 -19.14 17.14 -5.65
C PHE A 333 -18.88 18.64 -5.86
N ILE A 334 -18.66 19.08 -7.10
CA ILE A 334 -18.68 20.49 -7.49
C ILE A 334 -20.13 20.91 -7.70
#